data_AF-A0A6N7M351-F1
#
_entry.id   AF-A0A6N7M351-F1
#
_cell.length_a   1.000
_cell.length_b   1.000
_cell.length_c   1.000
_cell.angle_alpha   90.00
_cell.angle_beta   90.00
_cell.angle_gamma   90.00
#
_symmetry.space_group_name_H-M   'P 1'
#
loop_
_entity.id
_entity.type
_entity.pdbx_description
1 polymer ?
#
loop_
_entity_poly.entity_id
_entity_poly.type
_entity_poly.pdbx_seq_one_letter_code
_entity_poly.pdbx_strand_id
1 'polypeptide(L)' 'MKRLLGIDLGSSRVGLALSDPLKIFASPFLNLKFTGNKKLIAELLVIIDQQDIEEV' A
#
# COMPACT_ATOMS: atom_id res chain seq x y z
N MET A 1 15.76 0.80 3.91
CA MET A 1 15.56 -0.62 4.25
C MET A 1 14.17 -0.92 3.77
N LYS A 2 14.04 -1.82 2.79
CA LYS A 2 12.83 -1.88 1.98
C LYS A 2 11.70 -2.65 2.68
N ARG A 3 10.46 -2.19 2.51
CA ARG A 3 9.23 -2.79 3.08
C ARG A 3 8.38 -3.46 2.01
N LEU A 4 7.43 -4.29 2.45
CA LEU A 4 6.36 -4.84 1.61
C LEU A 4 5.07 -4.06 1.83
N LEU A 5 4.24 -3.94 0.78
CA LEU A 5 2.94 -3.28 0.83
C LEU A 5 1.81 -4.30 0.58
N GLY A 6 1.09 -4.69 1.61
CA GLY A 6 -0.14 -5.47 1.43
C GLY A 6 -1.29 -4.60 0.93
N ILE A 7 -2.04 -5.09 -0.06
CA ILE A 7 -3.22 -4.43 -0.63
C ILE A 7 -4.47 -5.30 -0.50
N ASP A 8 -5.52 -4.75 0.10
CA ASP A 8 -6.87 -5.31 0.14
C ASP A 8 -7.82 -4.46 -0.72
N LEU A 9 -8.14 -4.95 -1.92
CA LEU A 9 -8.92 -4.22 -2.92
C LEU A 9 -10.43 -4.45 -2.74
N GLY A 10 -11.11 -3.47 -2.15
CA GLY A 10 -12.56 -3.43 -2.06
C GLY A 10 -13.21 -2.56 -3.14
N SER A 11 -14.52 -2.75 -3.35
CA SER A 11 -15.32 -2.00 -4.34
C SER A 11 -15.51 -0.51 -4.02
N SER A 12 -15.26 -0.10 -2.77
CA SER A 12 -15.40 1.29 -2.30
C SER A 12 -14.13 1.86 -1.67
N ARG A 13 -13.27 1.00 -1.12
CA ARG A 13 -12.05 1.36 -0.39
C ARG A 13 -10.96 0.33 -0.66
N VAL A 14 -9.72 0.77 -0.59
CA VAL A 14 -8.53 -0.08 -0.69
C VAL A 14 -7.77 0.04 0.61
N GLY A 15 -7.67 -1.07 1.35
CA GLY A 15 -6.88 -1.15 2.58
C GLY A 15 -5.42 -1.41 2.26
N LEU A 16 -4.53 -0.71 2.94
CA LEU A 16 -3.08 -0.84 2.80
C LEU A 16 -2.45 -1.22 4.13
N ALA A 17 -1.52 -2.17 4.10
CA ALA A 17 -0.71 -2.57 5.23
C ALA A 17 0.78 -2.53 4.86
N LEU A 18 1.64 -2.13 5.80
CA LEU A 18 3.08 -2.15 5.59
C LEU A 18 3.71 -3.23 6.46
N SER A 19 4.70 -3.92 5.89
CA SER A 19 5.58 -4.75 6.71
C SER A 19 6.52 -3.87 7.54
N ASP A 20 6.99 -4.40 8.66
CA ASP A 20 8.17 -3.87 9.32
C ASP A 20 9.43 -4.09 8.43
N PRO A 21 10.57 -3.43 8.71
CA PRO A 21 11.79 -3.55 7.91
C PRO A 21 12.39 -4.97 7.84
N LEU A 22 12.12 -5.83 8.83
CA LEU A 22 12.54 -7.23 8.83
C LEU A 22 11.52 -8.14 8.12
N LYS A 23 10.35 -7.60 7.73
CA LYS A 23 9.26 -8.30 7.03
C LYS A 23 8.64 -9.44 7.85
N ILE A 24 8.61 -9.29 9.17
CA ILE A 24 8.07 -10.28 10.11
C ILE A 24 6.60 -9.98 10.43
N PHE A 25 6.24 -8.71 10.58
CA PHE A 25 4.93 -8.24 10.96
C PHE A 25 4.37 -7.28 9.92
N ALA A 26 3.09 -7.43 9.59
CA ALA A 26 2.33 -6.44 8.84
C ALA A 26 1.46 -5.62 9.80
N SER A 27 1.41 -4.30 9.61
CA SER A 27 0.56 -3.40 10.37
C SER A 27 -0.33 -2.58 9.44
N PRO A 28 -1.59 -2.27 9.84
CA PRO A 28 -2.45 -1.37 9.08
C PRO A 28 -1.76 -0.02 8.84
N PHE A 29 -1.87 0.52 7.62
CA PHE A 29 -1.22 1.76 7.22
C PHE A 29 -2.22 2.83 6.82
N LEU A 30 -3.00 2.60 5.76
CA LEU A 30 -3.88 3.60 5.17
C LEU A 30 -5.08 2.96 4.47
N ASN A 31 -6.19 3.68 4.37
CA ASN A 31 -7.31 3.32 3.49
C ASN A 31 -7.47 4.38 2.40
N LEU A 32 -7.44 3.97 1.13
CA LEU A 32 -7.73 4.83 -0.01
C LEU A 32 -9.19 4.69 -0.42
N LYS A 33 -9.82 5.76 -0.92
CA LYS A 33 -11.14 5.68 -1.54
C LYS A 33 -10.99 5.14 -2.96
N PHE A 34 -11.64 4.02 -3.27
CA PHE A 34 -11.60 3.49 -4.62
C PHE A 34 -12.52 4.30 -5.55
N THR A 35 -11.92 4.93 -6.55
CA THR A 35 -12.63 5.73 -7.57
C THR A 35 -12.27 5.32 -9.00
N GLY A 36 -11.45 4.28 -9.14
CA GLY A 36 -10.98 3.74 -10.42
C GLY A 36 -9.48 3.47 -10.45
N ASN A 37 -9.06 2.59 -11.35
CA ASN A 37 -7.71 2.03 -11.39
C ASN A 37 -6.63 3.10 -11.62
N LYS A 38 -6.87 4.07 -12.51
CA LYS A 38 -5.86 5.12 -12.82
C LYS A 38 -5.47 5.94 -11.60
N LYS A 39 -6.46 6.36 -10.80
CA LYS A 39 -6.20 7.16 -9.60
C LYS A 39 -5.53 6.31 -8.53
N LEU A 40 -6.02 5.08 -8.33
CA LEU A 40 -5.43 4.15 -7.37
C LEU A 40 -3.94 3.88 -7.68
N ILE A 41 -3.61 3.59 -8.93
CA ILE A 41 -2.22 3.36 -9.35
C ILE A 41 -1.35 4.59 -9.10
N ALA A 42 -1.84 5.79 -9.41
CA ALA A 42 -1.09 7.03 -9.15
C ALA A 42 -0.84 7.25 -7.64
N GLU A 43 -1.84 7.00 -6.79
CA GLU A 43 -1.70 7.09 -5.33
C GLU A 43 -0.71 6.03 -4.79
N LEU A 44 -0.80 4.79 -5.29
CA LEU A 44 0.11 3.71 -4.91
C LEU A 44 1.56 3.99 -5.29
N LEU A 45 1.83 4.54 -6.48
CA LEU A 45 3.19 4.88 -6.91
C LEU A 45 3.85 5.92 -5.99
N VAL A 46 3.07 6.91 -5.52
CA VAL A 46 3.56 7.90 -4.55
C VAL A 46 3.88 7.25 -3.21
N ILE A 47 3.02 6.33 -2.74
CA ILE A 47 3.23 5.61 -1.47
C ILE A 47 4.47 4.71 -1.56
N ILE A 48 4.64 4.00 -2.68
CA ILE A 48 5.79 3.10 -2.93
C ILE A 48 7.11 3.86 -2.81
N ASP A 49 7.21 5.03 -3.43
CA ASP A 49 8.40 5.88 -3.36
C ASP A 49 8.64 6.42 -1.94
N GLN A 50 7.60 6.97 -1.30
CA GLN A 50 7.71 7.59 0.02
C GLN A 50 8.04 6.59 1.15
N GLN A 51 7.60 5.33 1.03
CA GLN A 51 7.75 4.34 2.09
C GLN A 51 8.91 3.34 1.86
N ASP A 52 9.69 3.53 0.79
CA ASP A 52 10.78 2.63 0.36
C ASP A 52 10.26 1.18 0.20
N ILE A 53 9.14 1.02 -0.54
CA ILE A 53 8.53 -0.30 -0.78
C ILE A 53 9.26 -1.01 -1.92
N GLU A 54 9.59 -2.28 -1.73
CA GLU A 54 10.18 -3.12 -2.79
C GLU A 54 9.17 -3.96 -3.57
N GLU A 55 8.09 -4.38 -2.92
CA GLU A 55 7.12 -5.33 -3.46
C GLU A 55 5.74 -5.08 -2.84
N VAL A 56 4.70 -5.39 -3.62
CA VAL A 56 3.29 -5.15 -3.35
C VAL A 56 2.51 -6.46 -3.46
#